data_AF-A0A833JFP7-F1
#
_entry.id   AF-A0A833JFP7-F1
#
_cell.length_a   1.000
_cell.length_b   1.000
_cell.length_c   1.000
_cell.angle_alpha   90.00
_cell.angle_beta   90.00
_cell.angle_gamma   90.00
#
_symmetry.space_group_name_H-M   'P 1'
#
loop_
_entity.id
_entity.type
_entity.pdbx_description
1 polymer ?
#
loop_
_entity_poly.entity_id
_entity_poly.type
_entity_poly.pdbx_seq_one_letter_code
_entity_poly.pdbx_strand_id
1 'polypeptide(L)'
;MVKQSANSIKIDVSYELYRELAGEICAPIDDTDLTLDLRYELYTSKLTYLYNIQEQCFRCINSDKESDTYTKEDLSIIQDAIEITKEFLRQTIREALNNSLNSAEKKALHATRNSQHS
;
A
#
# COMPACT_ATOMS: atom_id res chain seq x y z
N MET A 1 33.52 8.39 21.34
CA MET A 1 32.06 8.37 21.12
C MET A 1 31.81 8.05 19.65
N VAL A 2 31.46 6.80 19.33
CA VAL A 2 31.18 6.38 17.95
C VAL A 2 29.73 6.73 17.64
N LYS A 3 29.51 7.63 16.67
CA LYS A 3 28.17 7.92 16.13
C LYS A 3 27.67 6.64 15.45
N GLN A 4 26.72 5.95 16.08
CA GLN A 4 25.93 4.93 15.40
C GLN A 4 25.09 5.62 14.33
N SER A 5 25.56 5.56 13.09
CA SER A 5 24.77 5.82 11.91
C SER A 5 23.63 4.80 11.90
N ALA A 6 22.40 5.27 12.07
CA ALA A 6 21.21 4.45 11.84
C ALA A 6 21.28 3.93 10.41
N ASN A 7 21.64 2.65 10.26
CA ASN A 7 21.53 1.95 8.99
C ASN A 7 20.03 1.85 8.70
N SER A 8 19.49 2.81 7.95
CA SER A 8 18.24 2.54 7.25
C SER A 8 18.53 1.34 6.37
N ILE A 9 17.77 0.26 6.57
CA ILE A 9 17.83 -0.90 5.70
C ILE A 9 17.36 -0.39 4.34
N LYS A 10 18.31 0.00 3.48
CA LYS A 10 18.02 0.30 2.08
C LYS A 10 17.68 -1.05 1.45
N ILE A 11 16.39 -1.26 1.23
CA ILE A 11 15.90 -2.40 0.45
C ILE A 11 16.35 -2.12 -0.98
N ASP A 12 17.48 -2.68 -1.37
CA ASP A 12 18.00 -2.61 -2.74
C ASP A 12 17.24 -3.64 -3.57
N VAL A 13 16.29 -3.19 -4.40
CA VAL A 13 15.51 -4.07 -5.28
C VAL A 13 16.26 -4.11 -6.59
N SER A 14 16.96 -5.22 -6.86
CA SER A 14 17.62 -5.38 -8.15
C SER A 14 16.59 -5.24 -9.28
N TYR A 15 16.99 -4.58 -10.37
CA TYR A 15 16.11 -4.42 -11.53
C TYR A 15 15.65 -5.77 -12.10
N GLU A 16 16.47 -6.82 -11.99
CA GLU A 16 16.12 -8.19 -12.37
C GLU A 16 14.96 -8.73 -11.52
N LEU A 17 15.01 -8.54 -10.20
CA LEU A 17 13.92 -8.94 -9.30
C LEU A 17 12.63 -8.15 -9.59
N TYR A 18 12.75 -6.84 -9.83
CA TYR A 18 11.60 -6.05 -10.27
C TYR A 18 11.02 -6.59 -11.58
N ARG A 19 11.86 -6.86 -12.59
CA ARG A 19 11.40 -7.34 -13.90
C ARG A 19 10.64 -8.66 -13.80
N GLU A 20 11.12 -9.59 -12.98
CA GLU A 20 10.47 -10.89 -12.77
C GLU A 20 9.12 -10.75 -12.08
N LEU A 21 9.02 -9.84 -11.10
CA LEU A 21 7.84 -9.71 -10.24
C LEU A 21 6.96 -8.51 -10.56
N ALA A 22 7.26 -7.72 -11.59
CA ALA A 22 6.60 -6.44 -11.86
C ALA A 22 5.09 -6.59 -11.99
N GLY A 23 4.62 -7.66 -12.63
CA GLY A 23 3.20 -7.97 -12.77
C GLY A 23 2.51 -8.14 -11.41
N GLU A 24 3.10 -8.92 -10.51
CA GLU A 24 2.54 -9.19 -9.17
C GLU A 24 2.68 -7.97 -8.24
N ILE A 25 3.82 -7.29 -8.30
CA ILE A 25 4.10 -6.09 -7.50
C ILE A 25 3.13 -4.97 -7.87
N CYS A 26 2.82 -4.80 -9.16
CA CYS A 26 1.94 -3.73 -9.63
C CYS A 26 0.45 -4.09 -9.62
N ALA A 27 0.11 -5.39 -9.65
CA ALA A 27 -1.28 -5.83 -9.57
C ALA A 27 -1.93 -5.54 -8.21
N PRO A 28 -3.24 -5.26 -8.14
CA PRO A 28 -3.97 -5.25 -6.87
C PRO A 28 -3.82 -6.56 -6.11
N ILE A 29 -3.87 -6.49 -4.78
CA ILE A 29 -3.93 -7.67 -3.92
C ILE A 29 -5.33 -8.29 -4.09
N ASP A 30 -5.39 -9.62 -4.23
CA ASP A 30 -6.66 -10.34 -4.15
C ASP A 30 -7.16 -10.32 -2.71
N ASP A 31 -8.24 -9.58 -2.46
CA ASP A 31 -8.67 -9.17 -1.12
C ASP A 31 -9.99 -9.79 -0.66
N THR A 32 -10.53 -10.76 -1.40
CA THR A 32 -11.86 -11.35 -1.17
C THR A 32 -12.04 -11.91 0.24
N ASP A 33 -10.97 -12.45 0.83
CA ASP A 33 -10.99 -13.10 2.15
C ASP A 33 -10.23 -12.31 3.23
N LEU A 34 -9.76 -11.10 2.93
CA LEU A 34 -8.96 -10.30 3.86
C LEU A 34 -9.84 -9.48 4.80
N THR A 35 -9.49 -9.51 6.10
CA THR A 35 -10.03 -8.57 7.08
C THR A 35 -9.59 -7.14 6.73
N LEU A 36 -10.37 -6.14 7.15
CA LEU A 36 -10.04 -4.73 6.87
C LEU A 36 -8.69 -4.30 7.45
N ASP A 37 -8.35 -4.80 8.65
CA ASP A 37 -7.07 -4.50 9.29
C ASP A 37 -5.90 -5.08 8.49
N LEU A 38 -5.98 -6.36 8.09
CA LEU A 38 -4.94 -7.02 7.31
C LEU A 38 -4.80 -6.40 5.92
N ARG A 39 -5.93 -6.08 5.28
CA ARG A 39 -5.95 -5.38 3.99
C ARG A 39 -5.26 -4.02 4.07
N TYR A 40 -5.53 -3.26 5.13
CA TYR A 40 -4.88 -1.97 5.37
C TYR A 40 -3.37 -2.12 5.57
N GLU A 41 -2.93 -3.07 6.38
CA GLU A 41 -1.51 -3.35 6.61
C GLU A 41 -0.80 -3.73 5.30
N LEU A 42 -1.38 -4.66 4.53
CA LEU A 42 -0.80 -5.14 3.28
C LEU A 42 -0.68 -4.04 2.23
N TYR A 43 -1.74 -3.25 1.99
CA TYR A 43 -1.64 -2.13 1.04
C TYR A 43 -0.71 -1.03 1.53
N THR A 44 -0.60 -0.79 2.84
CA THR A 44 0.37 0.17 3.40
C THR A 44 1.80 -0.29 3.15
N SER A 45 2.11 -1.57 3.43
CA SER A 45 3.42 -2.15 3.14
C SER A 45 3.73 -2.15 1.64
N LYS A 46 2.76 -2.52 0.80
CA LYS A 46 2.88 -2.47 -0.67
C LYS A 46 3.20 -1.05 -1.15
N LEU A 47 2.52 -0.04 -0.62
CA LEU A 47 2.75 1.36 -0.98
C LEU A 47 4.18 1.82 -0.63
N THR A 48 4.68 1.46 0.56
CA THR A 48 6.08 1.74 0.94
C THR A 48 7.06 1.08 -0.03
N TYR A 49 6.80 -0.17 -0.39
CA TYR A 49 7.65 -0.90 -1.33
C TYR A 49 7.65 -0.27 -2.73
N LEU A 50 6.49 0.10 -3.25
CA LEU A 50 6.36 0.78 -4.55
C LEU A 50 7.09 2.14 -4.57
N TYR A 51 7.04 2.92 -3.49
CA TYR A 51 7.82 4.17 -3.40
C TYR A 51 9.33 3.92 -3.43
N ASN A 52 9.80 2.84 -2.80
CA ASN A 52 11.23 2.50 -2.85
C ASN A 52 11.66 2.13 -4.28
N ILE A 53 10.85 1.35 -5.01
CA ILE A 53 11.12 1.03 -6.41
C ILE A 53 11.06 2.29 -7.27
N GLN A 54 10.08 3.17 -7.05
CA GLN A 54 9.98 4.44 -7.77
C GLN A 54 11.24 5.29 -7.60
N GLU A 55 11.77 5.41 -6.37
CA GLU A 55 13.00 6.17 -6.11
C GLU A 55 14.20 5.55 -6.85
N GLN A 56 14.34 4.22 -6.82
CA GLN A 56 15.40 3.49 -7.51
C GLN A 56 15.31 3.67 -9.03
N CYS A 57 14.11 3.47 -9.58
CA CYS A 57 13.79 3.67 -10.98
C CYS A 57 14.12 5.10 -11.43
N PHE A 58 13.68 6.11 -10.66
CA PHE A 58 14.00 7.52 -10.94
C PHE A 58 15.51 7.79 -10.92
N ARG A 59 16.25 7.26 -9.94
CA ARG A 59 17.71 7.41 -9.86
C ARG A 59 18.42 6.75 -11.05
N CYS A 60 17.99 5.56 -11.46
CA CYS A 60 18.58 4.83 -12.59
C CYS A 60 18.39 5.58 -13.91
N ILE A 61 17.16 6.01 -14.22
CA ILE A 61 16.82 6.73 -15.46
C ILE A 61 17.59 8.05 -15.59
N ASN A 62 17.89 8.71 -14.47
CA ASN A 62 18.62 9.97 -14.45
C ASN A 62 20.13 9.81 -14.20
N SER A 63 20.65 8.57 -14.19
CA SER A 63 22.09 8.35 -14.05
C SER A 63 22.77 8.34 -15.41
N ASP A 64 23.98 8.90 -15.51
CA ASP A 64 24.78 8.93 -16.76
C ASP A 64 25.34 7.54 -17.16
N LYS A 65 24.88 6.46 -16.53
CA LYS A 65 25.35 5.09 -16.78
C LYS A 65 24.42 4.42 -17.78
N GLU A 66 24.91 4.17 -19.00
CA GLU A 66 24.24 3.28 -19.94
C GLU A 66 24.15 1.88 -19.31
N SER A 67 22.94 1.44 -19.01
CA SER A 67 22.68 0.13 -18.43
C SER A 67 21.30 -0.37 -18.87
N ASP A 68 21.18 -1.68 -19.11
CA ASP A 68 19.91 -2.38 -19.33
C ASP A 68 19.10 -2.42 -18.02
N THR A 69 18.62 -1.26 -17.58
CA THR A 69 17.91 -1.08 -16.30
C THR A 69 16.54 -0.43 -16.50
N TYR A 70 15.94 0.05 -15.41
CA TYR A 70 14.64 0.71 -15.39
C TYR A 70 14.46 1.72 -16.55
N THR A 71 13.29 1.66 -17.16
CA THR A 71 12.89 2.54 -18.26
C THR A 71 11.89 3.59 -17.81
N LYS A 72 11.67 4.63 -18.64
CA LYS A 72 10.59 5.61 -18.38
C LYS A 72 9.21 4.98 -18.35
N GLU A 73 9.01 3.87 -19.07
CA GLU A 73 7.77 3.09 -19.06
C GLU A 73 7.59 2.40 -17.69
N ASP A 74 8.65 1.79 -17.16
CA ASP A 74 8.63 1.21 -15.81
C ASP A 74 8.23 2.25 -14.76
N LEU A 75 8.78 3.47 -14.85
CA LEU A 75 8.42 4.56 -13.95
C LEU A 75 6.92 4.90 -14.00
N SER A 76 6.34 4.92 -15.20
CA SER A 76 4.90 5.14 -15.39
C SER A 76 4.07 4.02 -14.77
N ILE A 77 4.44 2.76 -15.01
CA ILE A 77 3.75 1.59 -14.47
C ILE A 77 3.77 1.61 -12.93
N ILE A 78 4.92 1.91 -12.33
CA ILE A 78 5.07 2.01 -10.88
C ILE A 78 4.20 3.16 -10.32
N GLN A 79 4.14 4.30 -11.01
CA GLN A 79 3.29 5.44 -10.63
C GLN A 79 1.80 5.07 -10.65
N ASP A 80 1.35 4.38 -11.69
CA ASP A 80 -0.04 3.92 -11.79
C ASP A 80 -0.37 2.93 -10.67
N ALA A 81 0.53 1.98 -10.39
CA ALA A 81 0.37 1.03 -9.29
C ALA A 81 0.28 1.72 -7.91
N ILE A 82 1.03 2.81 -7.71
CA ILE A 82 0.95 3.64 -6.49
C ILE A 82 -0.43 4.27 -6.36
N GLU A 83 -0.96 4.88 -7.41
CA GLU A 83 -2.28 5.53 -7.37
C GLU A 83 -3.41 4.53 -7.16
N ILE A 84 -3.34 3.36 -7.82
CA ILE A 84 -4.27 2.25 -7.59
C ILE A 84 -4.22 1.81 -6.13
N THR A 85 -3.01 1.57 -5.59
CA THR A 85 -2.82 1.16 -4.18
C THR A 85 -3.39 2.19 -3.20
N LYS A 86 -3.23 3.49 -3.47
CA LYS A 86 -3.84 4.56 -2.67
C LYS A 86 -5.37 4.49 -2.68
N GLU A 87 -5.98 4.19 -3.83
CA GLU A 87 -7.44 4.09 -3.88
C GLU A 87 -7.96 2.90 -3.08
N PHE A 88 -7.30 1.74 -3.15
CA PHE A 88 -7.65 0.60 -2.31
C PHE A 88 -7.52 0.90 -0.80
N LEU A 89 -6.48 1.64 -0.39
CA LEU A 89 -6.37 2.11 0.99
C LEU A 89 -7.55 3.02 1.38
N ARG A 90 -7.94 3.96 0.52
CA ARG A 90 -9.11 4.83 0.78
C ARG A 90 -10.40 4.02 0.88
N GLN A 91 -10.60 3.04 0.01
CA GLN A 91 -11.77 2.15 0.05
C GLN A 91 -11.80 1.35 1.35
N THR A 92 -10.68 0.74 1.74
CA THR A 92 -10.55 -0.01 3.01
C THR A 92 -10.93 0.85 4.21
N ILE A 93 -10.44 2.10 4.25
CA ILE A 93 -10.76 3.05 5.33
C ILE A 93 -12.25 3.42 5.31
N ARG A 94 -12.84 3.70 4.14
CA ARG A 94 -14.27 4.02 4.00
C ARG A 94 -15.14 2.86 4.50
N GLU A 95 -14.80 1.62 4.15
CA GLU A 95 -15.51 0.43 4.60
C GLU A 95 -15.43 0.25 6.12
N ALA A 96 -14.24 0.42 6.71
CA ALA A 96 -14.05 0.35 8.16
C ALA A 96 -14.88 1.39 8.92
N LEU A 97 -14.94 2.62 8.39
CA LEU A 97 -15.76 3.69 8.96
C LEU A 97 -17.25 3.37 8.86
N ASN A 98 -17.72 2.91 7.70
CA ASN A 98 -19.12 2.52 7.50
C ASN A 98 -19.53 1.37 8.43
N ASN A 99 -18.69 0.35 8.59
CA ASN A 99 -18.95 -0.77 9.50
C ASN A 99 -19.06 -0.31 10.96
N SER A 100 -18.20 0.63 11.35
CA SER A 100 -18.21 1.21 12.70
C SER A 100 -19.47 2.04 12.96
N LEU A 101 -19.86 2.90 12.01
CA LEU A 101 -21.07 3.73 12.09
C LEU A 101 -22.34 2.87 12.15
N ASN A 102 -22.48 1.90 11.25
CA ASN A 102 -23.61 0.98 11.23
C ASN A 102 -23.73 0.18 12.54
N SER A 103 -22.60 -0.22 13.12
CA SER A 103 -22.57 -0.92 14.40
C SER A 103 -23.02 -0.02 15.56
N ALA A 104 -22.62 1.25 15.56
CA ALA A 104 -23.04 2.22 16.56
C ALA A 104 -24.55 2.53 16.47
N GLU A 105 -25.07 2.71 15.26
CA GLU A 105 -26.51 2.94 15.02
C GLU A 105 -27.36 1.78 15.53
N LYS A 106 -26.99 0.54 15.21
CA LYS A 106 -27.68 -0.66 15.72
C LYS A 106 -27.70 -0.69 17.25
N LYS A 107 -26.56 -0.41 17.91
CA LYS A 107 -26.48 -0.38 19.37
C LYS A 107 -27.39 0.69 19.96
N ALA A 108 -27.46 1.88 19.35
CA ALA A 108 -28.36 2.95 19.78
C ALA A 108 -29.83 2.54 19.67
N LEU A 109 -30.25 1.95 18.54
CA LEU A 109 -31.62 1.47 18.34
C LEU A 109 -32.02 0.40 19.37
N HIS A 110 -31.12 -0.55 19.67
CA HIS A 110 -31.37 -1.57 20.69
C HIS A 110 -31.49 -0.98 22.10
N ALA A 111 -30.66 0.00 22.45
CA ALA A 111 -30.74 0.69 23.74
C ALA A 111 -32.09 1.42 23.91
N THR A 112 -32.53 2.15 22.88
CA THR A 112 -33.82 2.85 22.89
C THR A 112 -34.99 1.87 23.02
N ARG A 113 -34.97 0.75 22.28
CA ARG A 113 -36.03 -0.28 22.37
C ARG A 113 -36.13 -0.91 23.77
N ASN A 114 -35.00 -1.17 24.43
CA ASN A 114 -34.99 -1.76 25.77
C ASN A 114 -35.45 -0.76 26.85
N SER A 115 -35.17 0.53 26.67
CA SER A 115 -35.65 1.58 27.59
C SER A 115 -37.15 1.87 27.53
N GLN A 116 -37.83 1.48 26.44
CA GLN A 116 -39.29 1.65 26.28
C GLN A 116 -40.10 0.46 26.81
N HIS A 117 -39.43 -0.66 27.14
CA HIS A 117 -40.06 -1.88 27.67
C HIS A 117 -39.70 -2.14 29.15
N SER A 118 -39.08 -1.18 29.82
CA SER A 118 -38.81 -1.19 31.27
C SER A 118 -39.70 -0.16 31.96
#